data_AF-A0A5A7N447-F1
#
_entry.id   AF-A0A5A7N447-F1
#
_cell.length_a   1.000
_cell.length_b   1.000
_cell.length_c   1.000
_cell.angle_alpha   90.00
_cell.angle_beta   90.00
_cell.angle_gamma   90.00
#
_symmetry.space_group_name_H-M   'P 1'
#
loop_
_entity.id
_entity.type
_entity.pdbx_description
1 polymer ?
#
loop_
_entity_poly.entity_id
_entity_poly.type
_entity_poly.pdbx_seq_one_letter_code
_entity_poly.pdbx_strand_id
1 'polypeptide(L)' 'MKVVVCGAGQVGLNIARYLADQKNDVIIVDRSAKLIRKVGES' A
#
# COMPACT_ATOMS: atom_id res chain seq x y z
N MET A 1 11.95 -1.34 8.49
CA MET A 1 11.69 0.10 8.70
C MET A 1 10.19 0.37 8.53
N LYS A 2 9.65 1.48 9.03
CA LYS A 2 8.24 1.85 8.83
C LYS A 2 8.09 2.81 7.65
N VAL A 3 7.19 2.52 6.72
CA VAL A 3 6.97 3.34 5.52
C VAL A 3 5.48 3.60 5.33
N VAL A 4 5.12 4.83 4.98
CA VAL A 4 3.74 5.21 4.65
C VAL A 4 3.64 5.52 3.16
N VAL A 5 2.72 4.87 2.47
CA VAL A 5 2.43 5.10 1.05
C VAL A 5 1.09 5.81 0.92
N CYS A 6 1.12 7.07 0.47
CA CYS A 6 -0.07 7.87 0.22
C CYS A 6 -0.57 7.67 -1.22
N GLY A 7 -1.40 6.63 -1.40
CA GLY A 7 -2.04 6.27 -2.66
C GLY A 7 -2.11 4.75 -2.83
N ALA A 8 -3.32 4.22 -2.96
CA ALA A 8 -3.62 2.79 -3.20
C ALA A 8 -3.94 2.51 -4.69
N GLY A 9 -3.54 3.42 -5.58
CA GLY A 9 -3.59 3.22 -7.03
C GLY A 9 -2.56 2.19 -7.51
N GLN A 10 -2.43 2.02 -8.82
CA GLN A 10 -1.55 1.00 -9.41
C GLN A 10 -0.09 1.16 -9.00
N VAL A 11 0.43 2.39 -9.02
CA VAL A 11 1.83 2.68 -8.67
C VAL A 11 2.07 2.50 -7.18
N GLY A 12 1.24 3.10 -6.34
CA GLY A 12 1.40 3.03 -4.89
C GLY A 12 1.31 1.61 -4.35
N LEU A 13 0.40 0.78 -4.89
CA LEU A 13 0.31 -0.64 -4.52
C LEU A 13 1.56 -1.43 -4.91
N ASN A 14 2.10 -1.23 -6.11
CA ASN A 14 3.31 -1.93 -6.54
C ASN A 14 4.53 -1.53 -5.70
N ILE A 15 4.67 -0.24 -5.39
CA ILE A 15 5.74 0.24 -4.51
C ILE A 15 5.58 -0.35 -3.10
N ALA A 16 4.35 -0.35 -2.57
CA ALA A 16 4.09 -0.91 -1.25
C ALA A 16 4.41 -2.40 -1.17
N ARG A 17 4.06 -3.18 -2.20
CA ARG A 17 4.42 -4.61 -2.32
C ARG A 17 5.93 -4.80 -2.35
N TYR A 18 6.63 -4.08 -3.23
CA TYR A 18 8.08 -4.16 -3.32
C TYR A 18 8.76 -3.85 -1.99
N LEU A 19 8.30 -2.82 -1.28
CA LEU A 19 8.86 -2.45 0.03
C LEU A 19 8.52 -3.48 1.12
N ALA A 20 7.32 -4.05 1.09
CA ALA A 20 6.92 -5.11 2.01
C ALA A 20 7.75 -6.40 1.81
N ASP A 21 8.06 -6.75 0.56
CA ASP A 21 8.94 -7.89 0.22
C ASP A 21 10.34 -7.73 0.80
N GLN A 22 10.81 -6.48 0.95
CA GLN A 22 12.07 -6.15 1.64
C GLN A 22 11.94 -6.16 3.18
N LYS A 23 10.87 -6.75 3.72
CA LYS A 23 10.55 -6.83 5.15
C LYS A 23 10.39 -5.47 5.84
N ASN A 24 9.82 -4.49 5.12
CA ASN A 24 9.38 -3.23 5.73
C ASN A 24 7.94 -3.34 6.23
N ASP A 25 7.65 -2.61 7.30
CA ASP A 25 6.29 -2.39 7.81
C ASP A 25 5.68 -1.23 7.01
N VAL A 26 4.75 -1.56 6.10
CA VAL A 26 4.20 -0.63 5.12
C VAL A 26 2.74 -0.36 5.42
N ILE A 27 2.39 0.92 5.57
CA ILE A 27 1.02 1.39 5.78
C ILE A 27 0.59 2.14 4.51
N ILE A 28 -0.52 1.71 3.90
CA ILE A 28 -1.07 2.37 2.70
C ILE A 28 -2.28 3.20 3.10
N VAL A 29 -2.30 4.47 2.69
CA VAL A 29 -3.42 5.40 2.91
C VAL A 29 -3.92 5.94 1.58
N ASP A 30 -5.24 5.99 1.40
CA ASP A 30 -5.90 6.56 0.22
C ASP A 30 -7.25 7.11 0.63
N ARG A 31 -7.72 8.15 -0.08
CA ARG A 31 -9.04 8.76 0.15
C ARG A 31 -10.17 7.86 -0.37
N SER A 32 -9.88 6.98 -1.33
CA SER A 32 -10.83 6.05 -1.89
C SER A 32 -10.94 4.79 -1.04
N ALA A 33 -12.04 4.69 -0.28
CA ALA A 33 -12.38 3.50 0.49
C ALA A 33 -12.43 2.23 -0.39
N LYS A 34 -12.87 2.36 -1.65
CA LYS A 34 -12.90 1.25 -2.62
C LYS A 34 -11.50 0.71 -2.92
N LEU A 35 -10.51 1.60 -3.09
CA LEU A 35 -9.14 1.17 -3.35
C LEU A 35 -8.53 0.51 -2.12
N ILE A 36 -8.72 1.09 -0.93
CA ILE A 36 -8.23 0.50 0.33
C ILE A 36 -8.81 -0.89 0.58
N ARG A 37 -10.11 -1.06 0.38
CA ARG A 37 -10.75 -2.37 0.53
C ARG A 37 -10.15 -3.41 -0.42
N LYS A 38 -9.92 -3.04 -1.69
CA LYS A 38 -9.26 -3.92 -2.67
C LYS A 38 -7.86 -4.34 -2.22
N VAL A 39 -7.10 -3.42 -1.61
CA VAL A 39 -5.75 -3.73 -1.09
C VAL A 39 -5.83 -4.71 0.08
N GLY A 40 -6.78 -4.57 1.00
CA GLY A 40 -6.95 -5.50 2.12
C GLY A 40 -7.50 -6.89 1.76
N GLU A 41 -8.13 -7.02 0.58
CA GLU A 41 -8.63 -8.29 0.04
C GLU A 41 -7.61 -9.01 -0.87
N SER A 42 -6.45 -8.38 -1.16
CA SER A 42 -5.39 -8.91 -2.03
C SER A 42 -4.27 -9.59 -1.25
#